data_AF-A0A2S2DL26-F1
#
_entry.id   AF-A0A2S2DL26-F1
#
_cell.length_a   1.000
_cell.length_b   1.000
_cell.length_c   1.000
_cell.angle_alpha   90.00
_cell.angle_beta   90.00
_cell.angle_gamma   90.00
#
_symmetry.space_group_name_H-M   'P 1'
#
loop_
_entity.id
_entity.type
_entity.pdbx_description
1 polymer ?
#
loop_
_entity_poly.entity_id
_entity_poly.type
_entity_poly.pdbx_seq_one_letter_code
_entity_poly.pdbx_strand_id
1 'polypeptide(L)'
;MLRIDQADFVGYCDHVMATVPNTTSPGHYMTTVATFLNWYRVRSAGLPTLTTKTLVPKRDSPESDDRDAFSLEQLGFVFENAKQYRRNNPHKFWVSIAPAFLACRIDELCQIHLKSDLVNDEETGIWHLIFDGRTDPDGVVRKSMKKVSSWRHVPIHSALVRHGFIDFSQNQKKTEFQRPFEKE
;
A
#
# COMPACT_ATOMS: atom_id res chain seq x y z
N MET A 1 32.03 0.37 27.77
CA MET A 1 31.84 -0.36 26.50
C MET A 1 30.48 -1.03 26.57
N LEU A 2 29.60 -0.81 25.59
CA LEU A 2 28.29 -1.44 25.56
C LEU A 2 28.49 -2.96 25.41
N ARG A 3 27.97 -3.75 26.33
CA ARG A 3 28.06 -5.21 26.31
C ARG A 3 26.64 -5.74 26.28
N ILE A 4 26.19 -6.09 25.09
CA ILE A 4 24.90 -6.74 24.85
C ILE A 4 25.23 -8.05 24.14
N ASP A 5 24.81 -9.16 24.70
CA ASP A 5 24.95 -10.47 24.07
C ASP A 5 23.60 -11.07 23.66
N GLN A 6 23.63 -12.32 23.19
CA GLN A 6 22.43 -13.01 22.74
C GLN A 6 21.44 -13.26 23.88
N ALA A 7 21.91 -13.47 25.12
CA ALA A 7 21.04 -13.69 26.27
C ALA A 7 20.30 -12.40 26.66
N ASP A 8 21.00 -11.27 26.66
CA ASP A 8 20.36 -9.94 26.86
C ASP A 8 19.27 -9.69 25.80
N PHE A 9 19.57 -10.02 24.54
CA PHE A 9 18.63 -9.87 23.45
C PHE A 9 17.42 -10.81 23.57
N VAL A 10 17.60 -12.04 24.07
CA VAL A 10 16.49 -12.96 24.39
C VAL A 10 15.60 -12.37 25.48
N GLY A 11 16.18 -11.82 26.56
CA GLY A 11 15.40 -11.15 27.61
C GLY A 11 14.57 -9.98 27.09
N TYR A 12 15.12 -9.20 26.16
CA TYR A 12 14.36 -8.18 25.44
C TYR A 12 13.20 -8.78 24.62
N CYS A 13 13.45 -9.86 23.89
CA CYS A 13 12.42 -10.54 23.10
C CYS A 13 11.27 -11.05 23.97
N ASP A 14 11.59 -11.68 25.11
CA ASP A 14 10.59 -12.17 26.07
C ASP A 14 9.73 -11.01 26.62
N HIS A 15 10.38 -9.88 26.96
CA HIS A 15 9.67 -8.68 27.38
C HIS A 15 8.72 -8.14 26.30
N VAL A 16 9.17 -8.07 25.05
CA VAL A 16 8.34 -7.62 23.93
C VAL A 16 7.14 -8.55 23.73
N MET A 17 7.36 -9.87 23.76
CA MET A 17 6.29 -10.86 23.62
C MET A 17 5.26 -10.78 24.76
N ALA A 18 5.69 -10.44 25.98
CA ALA A 18 4.82 -10.31 27.14
C ALA A 18 4.03 -8.99 27.17
N THR A 19 4.53 -7.92 26.52
CA THR A 19 3.97 -6.57 26.63
C THR A 19 3.21 -6.09 25.40
N VAL A 20 3.51 -6.63 24.22
CA VAL A 20 2.88 -6.23 22.97
C VAL A 20 1.67 -7.14 22.68
N PRO A 21 0.44 -6.60 22.62
CA PRO A 21 -0.79 -7.40 22.67
C PRO A 21 -1.18 -8.12 21.38
N ASN A 22 -0.56 -7.77 20.24
CA ASN A 22 -0.89 -8.38 18.94
C ASN A 22 0.19 -9.39 18.50
N THR A 23 -0.14 -10.23 17.52
CA THR A 23 0.72 -11.34 17.10
C THR A 23 1.82 -10.96 16.11
N THR A 24 1.71 -9.79 15.45
CA THR A 24 2.60 -9.39 14.35
C THR A 24 3.64 -8.35 14.75
N SER A 25 3.26 -7.35 15.55
CA SER A 25 4.15 -6.29 16.04
C SER A 25 5.35 -6.78 16.85
N PRO A 26 5.26 -7.81 17.72
CA PRO A 26 6.41 -8.28 18.49
C PRO A 26 7.61 -8.64 17.59
N GLY A 27 7.37 -9.38 16.52
CA GLY A 27 8.41 -9.77 15.56
C GLY A 27 9.05 -8.57 14.85
N HIS A 28 8.29 -7.51 14.59
CA HIS A 28 8.82 -6.26 14.02
C HIS A 28 9.75 -5.54 14.99
N TYR A 29 9.38 -5.39 16.26
CA TYR A 29 10.25 -4.78 17.28
C TYR A 29 11.57 -5.54 17.42
N MET A 30 11.48 -6.86 17.57
CA MET A 30 12.64 -7.74 17.69
C MET A 30 13.56 -7.64 16.47
N THR A 31 13.00 -7.69 15.26
CA THR A 31 13.77 -7.59 14.01
C THR A 31 14.43 -6.23 13.86
N THR A 32 13.74 -5.14 14.19
CA THR A 32 14.29 -3.77 14.12
C THR A 32 15.49 -3.60 15.05
N VAL A 33 15.36 -4.01 16.32
CA VAL A 33 16.46 -3.90 17.29
C VAL A 33 17.64 -4.79 16.91
N ALA A 34 17.39 -6.05 16.50
CA ALA A 34 18.45 -6.92 16.00
C ALA A 34 19.17 -6.33 14.80
N THR A 35 18.44 -5.71 13.87
CA THR A 35 19.00 -5.08 12.66
C THR A 35 19.90 -3.90 13.06
N PHE A 36 19.46 -3.05 13.97
CA PHE A 36 20.23 -1.92 14.46
C PHE A 36 21.52 -2.34 15.17
N LEU A 37 21.46 -3.30 16.09
CA LEU A 37 22.63 -3.77 16.83
C LEU A 37 23.62 -4.51 15.92
N ASN A 38 23.13 -5.28 14.94
CA ASN A 38 23.97 -5.89 13.91
C ASN A 38 24.54 -4.85 12.92
N TRP A 39 23.86 -3.73 12.67
CA TRP A 39 24.42 -2.63 11.90
C TRP A 39 25.53 -1.90 12.68
N TYR A 40 25.34 -1.72 13.99
CA TYR A 40 26.30 -1.06 14.89
C TYR A 40 27.57 -1.88 15.06
N ARG A 41 27.46 -3.21 15.29
CA ARG A 41 28.64 -4.08 15.50
C ARG A 41 29.65 -4.04 14.35
N VAL A 42 29.18 -3.79 13.12
CA VAL A 42 30.04 -3.69 11.92
C VAL A 42 30.85 -2.40 11.93
N ARG A 43 30.36 -1.35 12.60
CA ARG A 43 30.96 -0.01 12.65
C ARG A 43 31.71 0.28 13.95
N SER A 44 31.38 -0.44 15.02
CA SER A 44 32.00 -0.31 16.32
C SER A 44 32.32 -1.71 16.82
N ALA A 45 33.61 -2.00 16.96
CA ALA A 45 34.05 -3.26 17.53
C ALA A 45 33.47 -3.43 18.94
N GLY A 46 32.89 -4.59 19.24
CA GLY A 46 32.51 -4.90 20.62
C GLY A 46 31.22 -5.66 20.85
N LEU A 47 30.38 -5.87 19.84
CA LEU A 47 29.15 -6.67 19.98
C LEU A 47 29.24 -7.98 19.19
N PRO A 48 28.76 -9.10 19.76
CA PRO A 48 28.55 -10.34 19.01
C PRO A 48 27.42 -10.18 17.98
N THR A 49 27.32 -11.12 17.05
CA THR A 49 26.18 -11.20 16.13
C THR A 49 24.93 -11.62 16.91
N LEU A 50 23.84 -10.88 16.74
CA LEU A 50 22.53 -11.21 17.32
C LEU A 50 21.62 -11.85 16.27
N THR A 51 20.83 -12.84 16.66
CA THR A 51 19.90 -13.55 15.77
C THR A 51 18.47 -13.56 16.30
N THR A 52 17.51 -13.47 15.39
CA THR A 52 16.06 -13.60 15.64
C THR A 52 15.49 -14.92 15.11
N LYS A 53 16.31 -15.76 14.46
CA LYS A 53 15.88 -16.90 13.62
C LYS A 53 14.99 -17.93 14.34
N THR A 54 15.07 -18.01 15.66
CA THR A 54 14.26 -18.91 16.51
C THR A 54 13.38 -18.18 17.52
N LEU A 55 13.44 -16.85 17.56
CA LEU A 55 12.76 -16.04 18.56
C LEU A 55 11.41 -15.52 18.04
N VAL A 56 11.30 -15.27 16.74
CA VAL A 56 10.04 -14.86 16.11
C VAL A 56 9.22 -16.11 15.78
N PRO A 57 7.98 -16.24 16.29
CA PRO A 57 7.09 -17.34 15.92
C PRO A 57 6.92 -17.41 14.41
N LYS A 58 6.97 -18.62 13.86
CA LYS A 58 6.66 -18.83 12.44
C LYS A 58 5.16 -18.71 12.24
N ARG A 59 4.77 -18.19 11.08
CA ARG A 59 3.38 -18.24 10.62
C ARG A 59 3.09 -19.61 10.04
N ASP A 60 1.94 -20.15 10.41
CA ASP A 60 1.43 -21.41 9.87
C ASP A 60 0.40 -21.19 8.74
N SER A 61 -0.05 -19.95 8.52
CA SER A 61 -0.97 -19.55 7.45
C SER A 61 -0.54 -18.27 6.70
N PRO A 62 -0.95 -18.10 5.43
CA PRO A 62 -0.79 -16.86 4.68
C PRO A 62 -1.39 -15.63 5.39
N GLU A 63 -0.84 -14.44 5.12
CA GLU A 63 -1.35 -13.16 5.66
C GLU A 63 -2.77 -12.84 5.17
N SER A 64 -3.18 -13.38 4.01
CA SER A 64 -4.55 -13.22 3.49
C SER A 64 -5.61 -13.81 4.40
N ASP A 65 -5.26 -14.84 5.18
CA ASP A 65 -6.21 -15.58 6.01
C ASP A 65 -6.48 -14.85 7.34
N ASP A 66 -5.67 -13.84 7.66
CA ASP A 66 -5.87 -12.98 8.83
C ASP A 66 -7.04 -12.01 8.64
N ARG A 67 -7.57 -11.86 7.41
CA ARG A 67 -8.61 -10.87 7.06
C ARG A 67 -9.64 -11.45 6.11
N ASP A 68 -10.88 -11.49 6.57
CA ASP A 68 -12.00 -11.83 5.71
C ASP A 68 -12.22 -10.76 4.62
N ALA A 69 -12.51 -11.23 3.41
CA ALA A 69 -13.00 -10.35 2.35
C ALA A 69 -14.38 -9.78 2.73
N PHE A 70 -14.65 -8.54 2.34
CA PHE A 70 -15.98 -7.97 2.53
C PHE A 70 -17.04 -8.77 1.76
N SER A 71 -18.16 -9.05 2.42
CA SER A 71 -19.35 -9.55 1.75
C SER A 71 -19.93 -8.50 0.81
N LEU A 72 -20.75 -8.92 -0.16
CA LEU A 72 -21.44 -7.98 -1.05
C LEU A 72 -22.34 -7.00 -0.29
N GLU A 73 -22.93 -7.43 0.82
CA GLU A 73 -23.74 -6.57 1.69
C GLU A 73 -22.87 -5.50 2.37
N GLN A 74 -21.72 -5.89 2.92
CA GLN A 74 -20.76 -4.96 3.53
C GLN A 74 -20.23 -3.95 2.51
N LEU A 75 -19.87 -4.39 1.29
CA LEU A 75 -19.51 -3.49 0.19
C LEU A 75 -20.66 -2.55 -0.17
N GLY A 76 -21.90 -3.05 -0.17
CA GLY A 76 -23.10 -2.24 -0.34
C GLY A 76 -23.19 -1.10 0.68
N PHE A 77 -22.98 -1.40 1.97
CA PHE A 77 -22.95 -0.37 3.01
C PHE A 77 -21.84 0.66 2.80
N VAL A 78 -20.63 0.22 2.44
CA VAL A 78 -19.51 1.14 2.16
C VAL A 78 -19.86 2.06 1.00
N PHE A 79 -20.39 1.52 -0.10
CA PHE A 79 -20.74 2.31 -1.28
C PHE A 79 -21.90 3.26 -1.03
N GLU A 80 -22.92 2.84 -0.27
CA GLU A 80 -24.04 3.70 0.10
C GLU A 80 -23.56 4.90 0.92
N ASN A 81 -22.75 4.64 1.95
CA ASN A 81 -22.17 5.70 2.77
C ASN A 81 -21.27 6.63 1.96
N ALA A 82 -20.50 6.10 1.00
CA ALA A 82 -19.60 6.90 0.17
C ALA A 82 -20.35 7.95 -0.67
N LYS A 83 -21.61 7.69 -1.09
CA LYS A 83 -22.41 8.59 -1.95
C LYS A 83 -22.49 10.01 -1.42
N GLN A 84 -22.50 10.21 -0.11
CA GLN A 84 -22.56 11.54 0.52
C GLN A 84 -21.39 12.44 0.09
N TYR A 85 -20.25 11.86 -0.28
CA TYR A 85 -19.05 12.59 -0.68
C TYR A 85 -19.00 12.93 -2.17
N ARG A 86 -19.90 12.37 -2.98
CA ARG A 86 -19.80 12.39 -4.45
C ARG A 86 -19.64 13.79 -5.05
N ARG A 87 -20.33 14.80 -4.49
CA ARG A 87 -20.29 16.18 -4.98
C ARG A 87 -19.16 17.01 -4.36
N ASN A 88 -19.16 17.10 -3.03
CA ASN A 88 -18.30 18.06 -2.32
C ASN A 88 -16.90 17.51 -2.00
N ASN A 89 -16.75 16.19 -1.98
CA ASN A 89 -15.49 15.51 -1.64
C ASN A 89 -15.26 14.32 -2.57
N PRO A 90 -15.17 14.53 -3.90
CA PRO A 90 -15.11 13.45 -4.87
C PRO A 90 -13.92 12.50 -4.64
N HIS A 91 -12.82 12.99 -4.09
CA HIS A 91 -11.70 12.15 -3.65
C HIS A 91 -12.13 11.06 -2.65
N LYS A 92 -12.92 11.39 -1.62
CA LYS A 92 -13.44 10.41 -0.64
C LYS A 92 -14.39 9.41 -1.29
N PHE A 93 -15.21 9.87 -2.24
CA PHE A 93 -16.11 9.00 -2.99
C PHE A 93 -15.32 7.97 -3.81
N TRP A 94 -14.37 8.43 -4.63
CA TRP A 94 -13.66 7.56 -5.56
C TRP A 94 -12.67 6.60 -4.87
N VAL A 95 -11.95 7.04 -3.83
CA VAL A 95 -11.07 6.13 -3.08
C VAL A 95 -11.84 5.04 -2.32
N SER A 96 -13.13 5.26 -2.02
CA SER A 96 -13.98 4.26 -1.36
C SER A 96 -14.54 3.21 -2.33
N ILE A 97 -14.58 3.51 -3.63
CA ILE A 97 -15.31 2.68 -4.62
C ILE A 97 -14.36 2.09 -5.65
N ALA A 98 -13.51 2.91 -6.27
CA ALA A 98 -12.67 2.49 -7.39
C ALA A 98 -11.73 1.31 -7.06
N PRO A 99 -11.09 1.24 -5.87
CA PRO A 99 -10.23 0.11 -5.51
C PRO A 99 -10.92 -1.26 -5.59
N ALA A 100 -12.21 -1.35 -5.26
CA ALA A 100 -12.96 -2.60 -5.31
C ALA A 100 -13.16 -3.13 -6.74
N PHE A 101 -13.20 -2.22 -7.73
CA PHE A 101 -13.35 -2.58 -9.15
C PHE A 101 -12.02 -2.72 -9.89
N LEU A 102 -10.97 -2.05 -9.40
CA LEU A 102 -9.65 -2.02 -10.04
C LEU A 102 -8.64 -2.99 -9.39
N ALA A 103 -9.02 -3.60 -8.26
CA ALA A 103 -8.12 -4.42 -7.44
C ALA A 103 -6.76 -3.73 -7.20
N CYS A 104 -6.81 -2.46 -6.78
CA CYS A 104 -5.63 -1.65 -6.50
C CYS A 104 -5.61 -1.15 -5.05
N ARG A 105 -4.42 -0.79 -4.57
CA ARG A 105 -4.30 -0.07 -3.29
C ARG A 105 -4.74 1.37 -3.48
N ILE A 106 -5.22 2.01 -2.41
CA ILE A 106 -5.59 3.43 -2.44
C ILE A 106 -4.39 4.28 -2.89
N ASP A 107 -3.19 4.01 -2.38
CA ASP A 107 -1.98 4.73 -2.78
C ASP A 107 -1.65 4.56 -4.27
N GLU A 108 -1.87 3.35 -4.81
CA GLU A 108 -1.70 3.06 -6.24
C GLU A 108 -2.65 3.91 -7.09
N LEU A 109 -3.90 4.10 -6.64
CA LEU A 109 -4.88 4.96 -7.29
C LEU A 109 -4.52 6.46 -7.17
N CYS A 110 -4.02 6.89 -6.02
CA CYS A 110 -3.68 8.29 -5.76
C CYS A 110 -2.45 8.76 -6.56
N GLN A 111 -1.49 7.88 -6.84
CA GLN A 111 -0.24 8.23 -7.54
C GLN A 111 -0.33 8.17 -9.07
N ILE A 112 -1.49 7.85 -9.64
CA ILE A 112 -1.69 7.75 -11.11
C ILE A 112 -1.41 9.09 -11.78
N HIS A 113 -0.56 9.09 -12.80
CA HIS A 113 -0.40 10.22 -13.71
C HIS A 113 -1.52 10.26 -14.74
N LEU A 114 -2.44 11.23 -14.63
CA LEU A 114 -3.63 11.31 -15.48
C LEU A 114 -3.31 11.40 -16.99
N LYS A 115 -2.12 11.92 -17.37
CA LYS A 115 -1.76 12.04 -18.79
C LYS A 115 -1.16 10.76 -19.37
N SER A 116 -0.37 10.01 -18.61
CA SER A 116 0.37 8.84 -19.12
C SER A 116 -0.24 7.50 -18.73
N ASP A 117 -1.01 7.45 -17.64
CA ASP A 117 -1.43 6.18 -17.05
C ASP A 117 -2.93 5.91 -17.22
N LEU A 118 -3.72 6.94 -17.53
CA LEU A 118 -5.11 6.79 -17.96
C LEU A 118 -5.14 6.75 -19.49
N VAL A 119 -5.23 5.54 -20.04
CA VAL A 119 -5.08 5.27 -21.46
C VAL A 119 -6.40 4.76 -22.03
N ASN A 120 -6.79 5.26 -23.19
CA ASN A 120 -7.85 4.67 -23.99
C ASN A 120 -7.21 3.83 -25.10
N ASP A 121 -7.60 2.57 -25.19
CA ASP A 121 -7.23 1.72 -26.30
C ASP A 121 -8.12 2.10 -27.50
N GLU A 122 -7.53 2.59 -28.58
CA GLU A 122 -8.27 3.06 -29.76
C GLU A 122 -8.92 1.92 -30.56
N GLU A 123 -8.37 0.70 -30.50
CA GLU A 123 -8.90 -0.45 -31.22
C GLU A 123 -10.13 -1.02 -30.51
N THR A 124 -10.07 -1.12 -29.18
CA THR A 124 -11.14 -1.74 -28.38
C THR A 124 -12.09 -0.72 -27.75
N GLY A 125 -11.68 0.55 -27.67
CA GLY A 125 -12.38 1.61 -26.93
C GLY A 125 -12.28 1.47 -25.40
N ILE A 126 -11.57 0.47 -24.89
CA ILE A 126 -11.51 0.17 -23.46
C ILE A 126 -10.49 1.09 -22.78
N TRP A 127 -10.93 1.73 -21.68
CA TRP A 127 -10.03 2.51 -20.84
C TRP A 127 -9.23 1.60 -19.89
N HIS A 128 -7.97 1.95 -19.68
CA HIS A 128 -7.05 1.25 -18.80
C HIS A 128 -6.38 2.22 -17.82
N LEU A 129 -6.06 1.71 -16.63
CA LEU A 129 -5.11 2.33 -15.70
C LEU A 129 -3.81 1.53 -15.67
N ILE A 130 -2.69 2.23 -15.81
CA ILE A 130 -1.36 1.64 -15.68
C ILE A 130 -0.90 1.81 -14.22
N PHE A 131 -0.71 0.69 -13.54
CA PHE A 131 -0.11 0.65 -12.21
C PHE A 131 1.32 0.15 -12.34
N ASP A 132 2.29 1.05 -12.27
CA ASP A 132 3.71 0.73 -12.33
C ASP A 132 4.56 1.68 -11.47
N GLY A 133 5.87 1.48 -11.47
CA GLY A 133 6.85 2.35 -10.82
C GLY A 133 7.67 3.15 -11.82
N ARG A 134 7.14 3.41 -13.03
CA ARG A 134 7.87 4.21 -14.03
C ARG A 134 7.88 5.68 -13.62
N THR A 135 8.95 6.36 -13.99
CA THR A 135 9.10 7.81 -13.85
C THR A 135 7.98 8.54 -14.56
N ASP A 136 7.50 9.64 -13.98
CA ASP A 136 6.55 10.51 -14.67
C ASP A 136 7.20 11.17 -15.91
N PRO A 137 6.41 11.75 -16.84
CA PRO A 137 6.95 12.40 -18.03
C PRO A 137 7.91 13.57 -17.78
N ASP A 138 7.91 14.16 -16.58
CA ASP A 138 8.84 15.22 -16.19
C ASP A 138 10.18 14.71 -15.65
N GLY A 139 10.40 13.39 -15.65
CA GLY A 139 11.64 12.78 -15.19
C GLY A 139 11.74 12.59 -13.67
N VAL A 140 10.70 12.92 -12.91
CA VAL A 140 10.68 12.74 -11.45
C VAL A 140 9.95 11.46 -11.07
N VAL A 141 10.55 10.66 -10.20
CA VAL A 141 9.94 9.43 -9.67
C VAL A 141 9.03 9.78 -8.50
N ARG A 142 7.72 9.67 -8.72
CA ARG A 142 6.70 9.87 -7.67
C ARG A 142 5.89 8.62 -7.36
N LYS A 143 5.98 7.61 -8.22
CA LYS A 143 5.27 6.34 -8.04
C LYS A 143 6.14 5.34 -7.30
N SER A 144 5.53 4.64 -6.36
CA SER A 144 6.17 3.54 -5.64
C SER A 144 5.28 2.31 -5.66
N MET A 145 5.88 1.18 -6.05
CA MET A 145 5.23 -0.13 -6.04
C MET A 145 6.11 -1.09 -5.24
N LYS A 146 5.49 -1.89 -4.38
CA LYS A 146 6.22 -2.82 -3.49
C LYS A 146 7.13 -3.79 -4.26
N LYS A 147 6.72 -4.21 -5.46
CA LYS A 147 7.46 -5.14 -6.34
C LYS A 147 7.22 -4.83 -7.81
N VAL A 148 8.21 -5.14 -8.65
CA VAL A 148 8.08 -5.09 -10.13
C VAL A 148 7.02 -6.06 -10.62
N SER A 149 6.89 -7.23 -9.99
CA SER A 149 5.85 -8.21 -10.32
C SER A 149 4.41 -7.73 -10.10
N SER A 150 4.23 -6.59 -9.43
CA SER A 150 2.91 -5.97 -9.22
C SER A 150 2.52 -5.00 -10.34
N TRP A 151 3.41 -4.76 -11.31
CA TRP A 151 3.16 -3.84 -12.42
C TRP A 151 2.14 -4.44 -13.38
N ARG A 152 1.14 -3.66 -13.78
CA ARG A 152 -0.01 -4.16 -14.55
C ARG A 152 -0.77 -3.04 -15.25
N HIS A 153 -1.44 -3.40 -16.34
CA HIS A 153 -2.45 -2.58 -16.99
C HIS A 153 -3.81 -3.16 -16.61
N VAL A 154 -4.67 -2.35 -16.01
CA VAL A 154 -5.97 -2.79 -15.51
C VAL A 154 -7.08 -2.14 -16.32
N PRO A 155 -7.95 -2.90 -17.00
CA PRO A 155 -9.11 -2.33 -17.67
C PRO A 155 -10.08 -1.72 -16.65
N ILE A 156 -10.60 -0.54 -16.95
CA ILE A 156 -11.55 0.15 -16.09
C ILE A 156 -12.91 -0.50 -16.25
N HIS A 157 -13.40 -1.10 -15.17
CA HIS A 157 -14.67 -1.82 -15.15
C HIS A 157 -15.84 -0.92 -15.60
N SER A 158 -16.76 -1.48 -16.39
CA SER A 158 -17.88 -0.73 -16.99
C SER A 158 -18.77 -0.01 -15.96
N ALA A 159 -18.85 -0.52 -14.73
CA ALA A 159 -19.54 0.15 -13.63
C ALA A 159 -18.91 1.51 -13.28
N LEU A 160 -17.57 1.59 -13.20
CA LEU A 160 -16.88 2.86 -12.95
C LEU A 160 -17.10 3.84 -14.10
N VAL A 161 -17.08 3.36 -15.34
CA VAL A 161 -17.38 4.17 -16.52
C VAL A 161 -18.80 4.73 -16.44
N ARG A 162 -19.81 3.88 -16.22
CA ARG A 162 -21.22 4.31 -16.06
C ARG A 162 -21.42 5.31 -14.93
N HIS A 163 -20.64 5.21 -13.86
CA HIS A 163 -20.70 6.14 -12.74
C HIS A 163 -19.81 7.38 -12.92
N GLY A 164 -19.21 7.59 -14.09
CA GLY A 164 -18.49 8.83 -14.45
C GLY A 164 -17.06 8.90 -13.92
N PHE A 165 -16.40 7.78 -13.65
CA PHE A 165 -15.00 7.78 -13.21
C PHE A 165 -14.07 8.37 -14.27
N ILE A 166 -14.27 7.98 -15.54
CA ILE A 166 -13.51 8.51 -16.67
C ILE A 166 -13.71 10.02 -16.81
N ASP A 167 -14.97 10.47 -16.79
CA ASP A 167 -15.31 11.90 -16.89
C ASP A 167 -14.68 12.70 -15.76
N PHE A 168 -14.72 12.18 -14.53
CA PHE A 168 -14.06 12.78 -13.38
C PHE A 168 -12.55 12.91 -13.62
N SER A 169 -11.87 11.82 -14.01
CA SER A 169 -10.42 11.82 -14.23
C SER A 169 -10.00 12.72 -15.40
N GLN A 170 -10.78 12.74 -16.48
CA GLN A 170 -10.54 13.63 -17.62
C GLN A 170 -10.75 15.11 -17.27
N ASN A 171 -11.76 15.43 -16.46
CA ASN A 171 -11.95 16.79 -15.99
C ASN A 171 -10.81 17.23 -15.08
N GLN A 172 -10.33 16.35 -14.20
CA GLN A 172 -9.14 16.61 -13.40
C GLN A 172 -7.91 16.86 -14.31
N LYS A 173 -7.74 16.08 -15.39
CA LYS A 173 -6.64 16.24 -16.36
C LYS A 173 -6.63 17.59 -17.09
N LYS A 174 -7.78 18.29 -17.16
CA LYS A 174 -7.90 19.63 -17.78
C LYS A 174 -7.47 20.76 -16.86
N THR A 175 -7.37 20.50 -15.56
CA THR A 175 -6.81 21.46 -14.59
C THR A 175 -5.28 21.42 -14.64
N GLU A 176 -4.61 22.19 -13.78
CA GLU A 176 -3.16 22.09 -13.59
C GLU A 176 -2.72 20.79 -12.89
N PHE A 177 -3.67 20.06 -12.31
CA PHE A 177 -3.40 18.83 -11.59
C PHE A 177 -2.99 17.67 -12.49
N GLN A 178 -2.00 16.91 -12.01
CA GLN A 178 -1.45 15.76 -12.70
C GLN A 178 -2.01 14.44 -12.14
N ARG A 179 -2.62 14.48 -10.94
CA ARG A 179 -3.15 13.32 -10.24
C ARG A 179 -4.67 13.42 -10.02
N PRO A 180 -5.37 12.28 -9.81
CA PRO A 180 -6.83 12.25 -9.70
C PRO A 180 -7.42 13.07 -8.55
N PHE A 181 -6.67 13.30 -7.46
CA PHE A 181 -7.20 13.84 -6.20
C PHE A 181 -6.41 15.03 -5.64
N GLU A 182 -5.56 15.64 -6.45
CA GLU A 182 -4.93 16.92 -6.09
C GLU A 182 -5.99 18.01 -5.95
N LYS A 183 -5.68 19.00 -5.11
CA LYS A 183 -6.55 20.12 -4.75
C LYS A 183 -5.72 21.39 -4.78
N GLU A 184 -6.38 22.51 -5.06
CA GLU A 184 -5.82 23.86 -4.89
C GLU A 184 -5.55 24.15 -3.41
#